data_AF-G0A9D9-F1
#
_entry.id   AF-G0A9D9-F1
#
_cell.length_a   1.000
_cell.length_b   1.000
_cell.length_c   1.000
_cell.angle_alpha   90.00
_cell.angle_beta   90.00
_cell.angle_gamma   90.00
#
_symmetry.space_group_name_H-M   'P 1'
#
loop_
_entity.id
_entity.type
_entity.pdbx_description
1 polymer ?
#
loop_
_entity_poly.entity_id
_entity_poly.type
_entity_poly.pdbx_seq_one_letter_code
_entity_poly.pdbx_strand_id
1 'polypeptide(L)'
;MVRLFSVSANEATPAARRATSSHPSSSPLLETIMNYLCLVYLAHDKLHACPDSTCFAFAEELRGSGHFVAGQALQPTDTATTIRVRNGQMSLTDGPFAETKEQLAGFYMIEAKDLNEAIHWASKIPPARYGSIEVRPVRELDVSDIAATQATV
;
A
#
# COMPACT_ATOMS: atom_id res chain seq x y z
N MET A 1 58.44 -25.59 16.81
CA MET A 1 58.75 -26.92 16.26
C MET A 1 58.01 -27.04 14.93
N VAL A 2 58.75 -26.94 13.83
CA VAL A 2 58.27 -26.99 12.44
C VAL A 2 57.99 -28.45 12.07
N ARG A 3 56.88 -28.71 11.36
CA ARG A 3 56.84 -29.73 10.30
C ARG A 3 55.62 -29.57 9.37
N LEU A 4 55.93 -29.12 8.16
CA LEU A 4 55.19 -29.36 6.91
C LEU A 4 55.10 -30.86 6.63
N PHE A 5 53.94 -31.33 6.15
CA PHE A 5 53.78 -32.47 5.23
C PHE A 5 52.53 -32.17 4.38
N SER A 6 52.72 -31.65 3.16
CA SER A 6 52.86 -32.37 1.89
C SER A 6 51.52 -32.87 1.33
N VAL A 7 51.12 -32.23 0.24
CA VAL A 7 50.01 -32.58 -0.66
C VAL A 7 50.34 -33.91 -1.37
N SER A 8 49.35 -34.77 -1.55
CA SER A 8 49.35 -35.79 -2.60
C SER A 8 48.00 -35.80 -3.30
N ALA A 9 48.06 -35.56 -4.61
CA ALA A 9 46.95 -35.66 -5.54
C ALA A 9 46.47 -37.12 -5.65
N ASN A 10 45.18 -37.29 -5.92
CA ASN A 10 44.68 -38.51 -6.54
C ASN A 10 43.69 -38.11 -7.64
N GLU A 11 44.13 -38.26 -8.89
CA GLU A 11 43.32 -38.14 -10.09
C GLU A 11 42.55 -39.46 -10.30
N ALA A 12 41.25 -39.36 -10.54
CA ALA A 12 40.48 -40.44 -11.14
C ALA A 12 39.61 -39.86 -12.26
N THR A 13 39.80 -40.44 -13.45
CA THR A 13 39.28 -40.10 -14.78
C THR A 13 37.76 -40.35 -14.94
N PRO A 14 37.11 -39.83 -16.01
CA PRO A 14 35.66 -39.62 -16.10
C PRO A 14 34.90 -40.76 -16.79
N ALA A 15 33.62 -40.95 -16.44
CA ALA A 15 32.69 -41.80 -17.18
C ALA A 15 31.27 -41.19 -17.28
N ALA A 16 31.00 -40.65 -18.46
CA ALA A 16 29.76 -40.62 -19.25
C ALA A 16 28.33 -40.69 -18.62
N ARG A 17 27.59 -39.59 -18.88
CA ARG A 17 26.23 -39.45 -19.48
C ARG A 17 24.93 -39.87 -18.74
N ARG A 18 24.24 -38.81 -18.29
CA ARG A 18 22.91 -38.28 -18.72
C ARG A 18 21.61 -39.04 -18.38
N ALA A 19 20.81 -38.44 -17.49
CA ALA A 19 19.34 -38.29 -17.59
C ALA A 19 18.93 -37.07 -16.74
N THR A 20 18.83 -35.87 -17.30
CA THR A 20 17.54 -35.21 -17.61
C THR A 20 16.38 -35.61 -16.71
N SER A 21 16.12 -34.80 -15.67
CA SER A 21 14.78 -34.26 -15.46
C SER A 21 14.92 -32.88 -14.81
N SER A 22 14.78 -31.84 -15.62
CA SER A 22 14.59 -30.47 -15.18
C SER A 22 13.21 -30.37 -14.55
N HIS A 23 13.14 -30.47 -13.21
CA HIS A 23 11.98 -29.95 -12.50
C HIS A 23 12.06 -28.43 -12.48
N PRO A 24 10.93 -27.73 -12.69
CA PRO A 24 10.90 -26.30 -12.88
C PRO A 24 11.41 -25.61 -11.60
N SER A 25 12.29 -24.63 -11.81
CA SER A 25 12.60 -23.62 -10.80
C SER A 25 11.28 -22.97 -10.39
N SER A 26 10.76 -23.36 -9.22
CA SER A 26 9.77 -22.57 -8.53
C SER A 26 10.51 -21.34 -8.02
N SER A 27 10.58 -20.31 -8.85
CA SER A 27 10.75 -18.94 -8.37
C SER A 27 9.76 -18.77 -7.21
N PRO A 28 10.18 -18.30 -6.01
CA PRO A 28 9.21 -17.97 -4.99
C PRO A 28 8.25 -16.98 -5.65
N LEU A 29 6.96 -17.31 -5.66
CA LEU A 29 5.94 -16.35 -6.06
C LEU A 29 6.25 -15.09 -5.26
N LEU A 30 6.66 -14.03 -5.95
CA LEU A 30 6.79 -12.73 -5.31
C LEU A 30 5.42 -12.49 -4.70
N GLU A 31 5.34 -12.62 -3.37
CA GLU A 31 4.11 -12.37 -2.63
C GLU A 31 3.71 -10.97 -3.04
N THR A 32 2.66 -10.87 -3.86
CA THR A 32 2.37 -9.64 -4.57
C THR A 32 1.74 -8.73 -3.54
N ILE A 33 2.59 -7.92 -2.90
CA ILE A 33 2.15 -6.88 -1.98
C ILE A 33 1.36 -5.88 -2.81
N MET A 34 0.13 -5.65 -2.37
CA MET A 34 -0.79 -4.74 -3.00
C MET A 34 -1.06 -3.57 -2.08
N ASN A 35 -1.14 -2.39 -2.67
CA ASN A 35 -1.56 -1.19 -1.98
C ASN A 35 -3.09 -1.17 -1.82
N TYR A 36 -3.57 -0.91 -0.60
CA TYR A 36 -4.98 -0.71 -0.28
C TYR A 36 -5.17 0.65 0.35
N LEU A 37 -6.22 1.34 -0.10
CA LEU A 37 -6.67 2.60 0.49
C LEU A 37 -7.86 2.31 1.42
N CYS A 38 -7.67 2.60 2.70
CA CYS A 38 -8.71 2.56 3.72
C CYS A 38 -9.26 3.97 3.90
N LEU A 39 -10.44 4.22 3.33
CA LEU A 39 -11.13 5.51 3.41
C LEU A 39 -11.95 5.57 4.70
N VAL A 40 -11.73 6.60 5.50
CA VAL A 40 -12.40 6.79 6.79
C VAL A 40 -13.61 7.70 6.60
N TYR A 41 -14.82 7.16 6.81
CA TYR A 41 -16.07 7.90 6.74
C TYR A 41 -16.64 8.13 8.13
N LEU A 42 -16.91 9.38 8.49
CA LEU A 42 -17.49 9.78 9.78
C LEU A 42 -18.66 10.75 9.55
N ALA A 43 -19.67 10.69 10.42
CA ALA A 43 -20.67 11.75 10.48
C ALA A 43 -20.04 13.06 10.97
N HIS A 44 -20.61 14.20 10.59
CA HIS A 44 -20.08 15.52 10.92
C HIS A 44 -19.90 15.74 12.43
N ASP A 45 -20.84 15.25 13.25
CA ASP A 45 -20.80 15.33 14.72
C ASP A 45 -19.80 14.35 15.37
N LYS A 46 -19.14 13.50 14.56
CA LYS A 46 -18.17 12.48 15.01
C LYS A 46 -16.74 12.73 14.57
N LEU A 47 -16.45 13.85 13.88
CA LEU A 47 -15.10 14.17 13.39
C LEU A 47 -14.03 14.19 14.50
N HIS A 48 -14.41 14.56 15.72
CA HIS A 48 -13.50 14.60 16.89
C HIS A 48 -13.81 13.51 17.92
N ALA A 49 -14.61 12.49 17.57
CA ALA A 49 -14.98 11.44 18.51
C ALA A 49 -13.80 10.51 18.85
N CYS A 50 -12.81 10.42 17.96
CA CYS A 50 -11.57 9.69 18.18
C CYS A 50 -10.44 10.69 18.51
N PRO A 51 -9.79 10.59 19.68
CA PRO A 51 -8.64 11.43 20.00
C PRO A 51 -7.47 11.17 19.05
N ASP A 52 -6.80 12.24 18.59
CA ASP A 52 -5.64 12.15 17.69
C ASP A 52 -4.55 11.22 18.23
N SER A 53 -4.32 11.24 19.55
CA SER A 53 -3.35 10.36 20.22
C SER A 53 -3.63 8.87 20.00
N THR A 54 -4.90 8.48 19.88
CA THR A 54 -5.29 7.09 19.61
C THR A 54 -4.98 6.72 18.15
N CYS A 55 -5.25 7.63 17.21
CA CYS A 55 -4.92 7.45 15.80
C CYS A 55 -3.40 7.39 15.57
N PHE A 56 -2.62 8.21 16.29
CA PHE A 56 -1.17 8.19 16.25
C PHE A 56 -0.59 6.90 16.80
N ALA A 57 -1.07 6.42 17.96
CA ALA A 57 -0.60 5.16 18.54
C ALA A 57 -0.83 3.98 17.57
N PHE A 58 -1.99 3.93 16.91
CA PHE A 58 -2.28 2.91 15.91
C PHE A 58 -1.41 3.05 14.65
N ALA A 59 -1.17 4.28 14.18
CA ALA A 59 -0.28 4.51 13.04
C ALA A 59 1.15 4.02 13.32
N GLU A 60 1.65 4.20 14.54
CA GLU A 60 2.96 3.66 14.95
C GLU A 60 2.97 2.13 15.05
N GLU A 61 1.90 1.50 15.56
CA GLU A 61 1.75 0.04 15.52
C GLU A 61 1.79 -0.49 14.08
N LEU A 62 1.01 0.13 13.19
CA LEU A 62 0.91 -0.24 11.78
C LEU A 62 2.22 0.01 11.01
N ARG A 63 2.99 1.02 11.42
CA ARG A 63 4.35 1.26 10.91
C ARG A 63 5.31 0.18 11.39
N GLY A 64 5.26 -0.17 12.68
CA GLY A 64 6.08 -1.23 13.27
C GLY A 64 5.82 -2.61 12.67
N SER A 65 4.62 -2.86 12.14
CA SER A 65 4.27 -4.10 11.45
C SER A 65 4.68 -4.13 9.96
N GLY A 66 5.18 -3.01 9.41
CA GLY A 66 5.60 -2.92 8.00
C GLY A 66 4.46 -2.72 7.00
N HIS A 67 3.23 -2.49 7.46
CA HIS A 67 2.05 -2.33 6.58
C HIS A 67 1.71 -0.86 6.31
N PHE A 68 2.23 0.10 7.06
CA PHE A 68 1.89 1.51 6.89
C PHE A 68 2.65 2.15 5.72
N VAL A 69 1.91 2.69 4.75
CA VAL A 69 2.46 3.50 3.65
C VAL A 69 2.26 4.99 3.91
N ALA A 70 1.01 5.38 4.19
CA ALA A 70 0.64 6.76 4.48
C ALA A 70 -0.68 6.83 5.26
N GLY A 71 -0.97 7.96 5.89
CA GLY A 71 -2.27 8.20 6.49
C GLY A 71 -2.39 9.60 7.05
N GLN A 72 -3.57 10.21 6.90
CA GLN A 72 -3.87 11.56 7.37
C GLN A 72 -5.35 11.69 7.73
N ALA A 73 -5.63 12.46 8.78
CA ALA A 73 -6.95 13.03 8.99
C ALA A 73 -7.14 14.23 8.06
N LEU A 74 -8.34 14.39 7.52
CA LEU A 74 -8.70 15.54 6.70
C LEU A 74 -9.34 16.61 7.57
N GLN A 75 -9.20 17.87 7.15
CA GLN A 75 -9.95 18.97 7.72
C GLN A 75 -11.45 18.81 7.43
N PRO A 76 -12.33 19.48 8.20
CA PRO A 76 -13.77 19.40 7.97
C PRO A 76 -14.16 19.81 6.54
N THR A 77 -15.28 19.29 6.04
CA THR A 77 -15.66 19.44 4.63
C THR A 77 -16.00 20.88 4.21
N ASP A 78 -16.22 21.78 5.16
CA ASP A 78 -16.38 23.22 4.91
C ASP A 78 -15.08 23.88 4.44
N THR A 79 -13.92 23.27 4.70
CA THR A 79 -12.63 23.72 4.15
C THR A 79 -12.35 23.18 2.74
N ALA A 80 -13.23 22.33 2.20
CA ALA A 80 -13.00 21.71 0.89
C ALA A 80 -13.36 22.66 -0.26
N THR A 81 -12.70 22.49 -1.39
CA THR A 81 -13.07 23.12 -2.67
C THR A 81 -13.15 22.03 -3.74
N THR A 82 -14.30 21.92 -4.38
CA THR A 82 -14.55 20.95 -5.45
C THR A 82 -14.36 21.58 -6.82
N ILE A 83 -13.47 20.99 -7.62
CA ILE A 83 -13.19 21.39 -9.00
C ILE A 83 -13.92 20.45 -9.98
N ARG A 84 -14.59 20.99 -11.00
CA ARG A 84 -15.18 20.22 -12.11
C ARG A 84 -14.78 20.81 -13.45
N VAL A 85 -14.27 19.98 -14.37
CA VAL A 85 -13.93 20.38 -15.75
C VAL A 85 -14.85 19.66 -16.73
N ARG A 86 -15.56 20.41 -17.57
CA ARG A 86 -16.46 19.89 -18.60
C ARG A 86 -16.35 20.75 -19.86
N ASN A 87 -16.26 20.10 -21.03
CA ASN A 87 -16.13 20.79 -22.32
C ASN A 87 -15.01 21.84 -22.35
N GLY A 88 -13.87 21.54 -21.70
CA GLY A 88 -12.74 22.48 -21.59
C GLY A 88 -12.95 23.67 -20.63
N GLN A 89 -14.09 23.74 -19.93
CA GLN A 89 -14.37 24.79 -18.97
C GLN A 89 -14.25 24.27 -17.54
N MET A 90 -13.57 25.04 -16.69
CA MET A 90 -13.40 24.76 -15.26
C MET A 90 -14.45 25.50 -14.43
N SER A 91 -15.00 24.81 -13.44
CA SER A 91 -15.89 25.36 -12.41
C SER A 91 -15.40 24.98 -11.02
N LEU A 92 -15.59 25.88 -10.06
CA LEU A 92 -15.26 25.70 -8.65
C LEU A 92 -16.54 25.78 -7.82
N THR A 93 -16.59 24.97 -6.77
CA THR A 93 -17.66 24.99 -5.76
C THR A 93 -17.03 24.82 -4.39
N ASP A 94 -17.42 25.66 -3.45
CA ASP A 94 -17.03 25.50 -2.04
C ASP A 94 -17.73 24.27 -1.47
N GLY A 95 -17.04 23.56 -0.59
CA GLY A 95 -17.53 22.33 0.02
C GLY A 95 -17.17 21.04 -0.73
N PRO A 96 -17.63 19.90 -0.20
CA PRO A 96 -17.26 18.57 -0.68
C PRO A 96 -17.90 18.24 -2.03
N PHE A 97 -17.45 17.13 -2.64
CA PHE A 97 -17.99 16.65 -3.92
C PHE A 97 -19.52 16.44 -3.88
N ALA A 98 -20.00 15.90 -2.76
CA ALA A 98 -21.40 15.68 -2.46
C ALA A 98 -21.64 15.85 -0.96
N GLU A 99 -22.78 16.41 -0.59
CA GLU A 99 -23.25 16.40 0.79
C GLU A 99 -23.82 15.02 1.13
N THR A 100 -23.20 14.37 2.10
CA THR A 100 -23.55 13.02 2.54
C THR A 100 -23.69 12.99 4.06
N LYS A 101 -24.42 11.98 4.56
CA LYS A 101 -24.56 11.76 6.01
C LYS A 101 -23.22 11.47 6.67
N GLU A 102 -22.37 10.71 5.99
CA GLU A 102 -20.99 10.39 6.42
C GLU A 102 -20.02 10.96 5.39
N GLN A 103 -19.05 11.72 5.85
CA GLN A 103 -18.09 12.46 5.04
C GLN A 103 -16.72 11.77 5.12
N LEU A 104 -15.92 11.90 4.06
CA LEU A 104 -14.54 11.43 4.06
C LEU A 104 -13.72 12.27 5.05
N ALA A 105 -13.36 11.68 6.18
CA ALA A 105 -12.69 12.33 7.30
C ALA A 105 -11.19 12.04 7.36
N GLY A 106 -10.71 11.07 6.57
CA GLY A 106 -9.32 10.63 6.63
C GLY A 106 -9.07 9.44 5.74
N PHE A 107 -7.82 9.02 5.69
CA PHE A 107 -7.43 7.78 5.02
C PHE A 107 -6.20 7.15 5.67
N TYR A 108 -6.06 5.85 5.45
CA TYR A 108 -4.81 5.11 5.60
C TYR A 108 -4.52 4.41 4.28
N MET A 109 -3.28 4.46 3.81
CA MET A 109 -2.77 3.62 2.74
C MET A 109 -1.88 2.56 3.35
N ILE A 110 -2.19 1.30 3.05
CA ILE A 110 -1.49 0.15 3.60
C ILE A 110 -1.04 -0.80 2.51
N GLU A 111 0.07 -1.48 2.77
CA GLU A 111 0.51 -2.63 2.00
C GLU A 111 -0.04 -3.91 2.65
N ALA A 112 -0.59 -4.80 1.84
CA ALA A 112 -1.06 -6.10 2.28
C ALA A 112 -0.97 -7.12 1.14
N LYS A 113 -0.80 -8.41 1.47
CA LYS A 113 -0.73 -9.48 0.48
C LYS A 113 -2.06 -9.73 -0.24
N ASP A 114 -3.17 -9.44 0.42
CA ASP A 114 -4.52 -9.64 -0.10
C ASP A 114 -5.55 -8.77 0.63
N LEU A 115 -6.80 -8.80 0.13
CA LEU A 115 -7.90 -8.00 0.68
C LEU A 115 -8.26 -8.43 2.12
N ASN A 116 -8.06 -9.69 2.49
CA ASN A 116 -8.40 -10.16 3.84
C ASN A 116 -7.43 -9.57 4.88
N GLU A 117 -6.14 -9.52 4.56
CA GLU A 117 -5.13 -8.89 5.39
C GLU A 117 -5.36 -7.37 5.47
N ALA A 118 -5.73 -6.74 4.36
CA ALA A 118 -6.13 -5.33 4.36
C ALA A 118 -7.35 -5.07 5.26
N ILE A 119 -8.38 -5.92 5.19
CA ILE A 119 -9.56 -5.84 6.06
C ILE A 119 -9.18 -6.05 7.53
N HIS A 120 -8.27 -6.98 7.82
CA HIS A 120 -7.78 -7.23 9.17
C HIS A 120 -7.18 -5.95 9.78
N TRP A 121 -6.29 -5.27 9.06
CA TRP A 121 -5.72 -4.00 9.51
C TRP A 121 -6.74 -2.87 9.55
N ALA A 122 -7.58 -2.76 8.52
CA ALA A 122 -8.63 -1.75 8.44
C ALA A 122 -9.62 -1.83 9.61
N SER A 123 -9.97 -3.04 10.06
CA SER A 123 -10.88 -3.26 11.20
C SER A 123 -10.34 -2.74 12.54
N LYS A 124 -9.03 -2.51 12.64
CA LYS A 124 -8.36 -1.98 13.84
C LYS A 124 -8.20 -0.46 13.81
N ILE A 125 -8.48 0.21 12.67
CA ILE A 125 -8.40 1.66 12.55
C ILE A 125 -9.33 2.30 13.60
N PRO A 126 -8.82 3.12 14.54
CA PRO A 126 -9.62 3.58 15.67
C PRO A 126 -10.92 4.33 15.29
N PRO A 127 -10.93 5.20 14.25
CA PRO A 127 -12.16 5.80 13.72
C PRO A 127 -13.26 4.83 13.29
N ALA A 128 -12.96 3.56 12.99
CA ALA A 128 -13.96 2.56 12.58
C ALA A 128 -15.08 2.36 13.62
N ARG A 129 -14.86 2.75 14.88
CA ARG A 129 -15.86 2.68 15.95
C ARG A 129 -16.93 3.77 15.88
N TYR A 130 -16.71 4.81 15.07
CA TYR A 130 -17.56 6.01 15.01
C TYR A 130 -18.16 6.26 13.62
N GLY A 131 -17.92 5.37 12.68
CA GLY A 131 -18.41 5.44 11.31
C GLY A 131 -17.99 4.19 10.55
N SER A 132 -17.43 4.36 9.35
CA SER A 132 -17.15 3.26 8.42
C SER A 132 -15.74 3.37 7.82
N ILE A 133 -15.15 2.22 7.48
CA ILE A 133 -13.92 2.14 6.69
C ILE A 133 -14.23 1.44 5.36
N GLU A 134 -14.02 2.13 4.24
CA GLU A 134 -14.08 1.52 2.91
C GLU A 134 -12.67 1.10 2.47
N VAL A 135 -12.46 -0.19 2.24
CA VAL A 135 -11.16 -0.74 1.80
C VAL A 135 -11.19 -0.93 0.28
N ARG A 136 -10.29 -0.24 -0.43
CA ARG A 136 -10.19 -0.30 -1.90
C ARG A 136 -8.78 -0.68 -2.34
N PRO A 137 -8.61 -1.68 -3.22
CA PRO A 137 -7.33 -1.90 -3.89
C PRO A 137 -6.93 -0.67 -4.73
N VAL A 138 -5.66 -0.30 -4.65
CA VAL A 138 -5.08 0.79 -5.45
C VAL A 138 -4.58 0.23 -6.78
N ARG A 139 -4.92 0.90 -7.88
CA ARG A 139 -4.30 0.66 -9.18
C ARG A 139 -3.19 1.67 -9.38
N GLU A 140 -1.96 1.18 -9.50
CA GLU A 140 -0.80 2.03 -9.76
C GLU A 140 -0.89 2.66 -11.15
N LEU A 141 -0.51 3.93 -11.23
CA LEU A 141 -0.34 4.65 -12.49
C LEU A 141 1.15 4.65 -12.80
N ASP A 142 1.54 4.08 -13.93
CA ASP A 142 2.92 4.17 -14.39
C ASP A 142 3.19 5.59 -14.89
N VAL A 143 3.84 6.40 -14.05
CA VAL A 143 4.21 7.78 -14.37
C VAL A 143 5.50 7.82 -15.20
N SER A 144 6.23 6.71 -15.32
CA SER A 144 7.47 6.64 -16.12
C SER A 144 7.19 6.60 -17.62
N ASP A 145 6.02 6.11 -18.03
CA ASP A 145 5.56 6.12 -19.42
C ASP A 145 5.18 7.53 -19.93
N ILE A 146 4.94 8.50 -19.05
CA ILE A 146 4.56 9.87 -19.44
C ILE A 146 5.77 10.65 -20.00
N ALA A 147 6.98 10.36 -19.53
CA ALA A 147 8.20 11.02 -19.98
C ALA A 147 8.59 10.69 -21.44
N ALA A 148 8.17 9.53 -21.96
CA ALA A 148 8.48 9.12 -23.34
C ALA A 148 7.61 9.82 -24.40
N THR A 149 6.47 10.41 -24.02
CA THR A 149 5.50 11.00 -24.96
C THR A 149 5.73 12.50 -25.19
N GLN A 150 6.51 13.19 -24.34
CA GLN A 150 6.75 14.63 -24.46
C GLN A 150 8.01 15.01 -25.28
N ALA A 151 8.72 14.05 -25.88
CA ALA A 151 9.95 14.31 -26.65
C ALA A 151 9.75 14.40 -28.19
N THR A 152 8.52 14.38 -28.71
CA THR A 152 8.25 14.32 -30.16
C THR A 152 7.34 15.44 -30.69
N VAL A 153 7.24 16.59 -30.01
CA VAL A 153 6.55 17.77 -30.58
C VAL A 153 7.50 18.96 -30.67
#